data_AF-A0A955DVA0-F1
#
_entry.id   AF-A0A955DVA0-F1
#
_cell.length_a   1.000
_cell.length_b   1.000
_cell.length_c   1.000
_cell.angle_alpha   90.00
_cell.angle_beta   90.00
_cell.angle_gamma   90.00
#
_symmetry.space_group_name_H-M   'P 1'
#
loop_
_entity.id
_entity.type
_entity.pdbx_description
1 polymer ?
#
loop_
_entity_poly.entity_id
_entity_poly.type
_entity_poly.pdbx_seq_one_letter_code
_entity_poly.pdbx_strand_id
1 'polypeptide(L)'
;MKDESVLLCERCGYEIEGLALDTNCPECGLPVRTSLPQSRPGSPLQQGGAGATWRTTMALLKRPGRTMADLRIEPTERASKRMRRQFLLPGVLASLGVVLFVGIRDRSPSVMVSRLAELAGVLFGVTVAVVIVISILTHVEVVGVRFWGNRHGRRITKRIAINICAHAACGWSVGGLLIAVGLPLGELIEHVALESNVGILRGPFLLARYILPAAGFFTGMLLFEFWTWKGVQANR
;
A
#
# COMPACT_ATOMS: atom_id res chain seq x y z
N MET A 1 -18.89 22.61 15.70
CA MET A 1 -17.68 21.98 15.14
C MET A 1 -16.79 21.66 16.33
N LYS A 2 -16.61 20.38 16.71
CA LYS A 2 -15.70 20.05 17.83
C LYS A 2 -14.28 20.39 17.40
N ASP A 3 -13.51 21.02 18.29
CA ASP A 3 -12.12 21.38 17.99
C ASP A 3 -11.35 20.07 17.69
N GLU A 4 -10.78 19.95 16.49
CA GLU A 4 -10.03 18.74 16.08
C GLU A 4 -8.70 18.59 16.85
N SER A 5 -8.42 19.52 17.77
CA SER A 5 -7.21 19.63 18.58
C SER A 5 -7.25 18.87 19.90
N VAL A 6 -8.43 18.41 20.35
CA VAL A 6 -8.57 17.81 21.69
C VAL A 6 -7.68 16.57 21.83
N LEU A 7 -6.71 16.64 22.75
CA LEU A 7 -5.75 15.58 23.01
C LEU A 7 -6.41 14.46 23.81
N LEU A 8 -6.34 13.23 23.30
CA LEU A 8 -6.92 12.05 23.95
C LEU A 8 -5.85 11.03 24.34
N CYS A 9 -6.11 10.27 25.39
CA CYS A 9 -5.31 9.11 25.77
C CYS A 9 -5.40 8.02 24.70
N GLU A 10 -4.27 7.55 24.20
CA GLU A 10 -4.21 6.54 23.13
C GLU A 10 -4.74 5.15 23.53
N ARG A 11 -4.87 4.88 24.84
CA ARG A 11 -5.35 3.59 25.36
C ARG A 11 -6.87 3.55 25.57
N CYS A 12 -7.43 4.54 26.27
CA CYS A 12 -8.85 4.54 26.63
C CYS A 12 -9.69 5.63 25.96
N GLY A 13 -9.07 6.58 25.25
CA GLY A 13 -9.78 7.69 24.59
C GLY A 13 -10.24 8.81 25.53
N TYR A 14 -9.81 8.81 26.81
CA TYR A 14 -10.10 9.89 27.76
C TYR A 14 -9.44 11.20 27.33
N GLU A 15 -10.09 12.33 27.57
CA GLU A 15 -9.56 13.66 27.27
C GLU A 15 -8.44 14.02 28.24
N ILE A 16 -7.22 14.20 27.72
CA ILE A 16 -6.01 14.48 28.50
C ILE A 16 -5.47 15.88 28.26
N GLU A 17 -6.22 16.71 27.53
CA GLU A 17 -5.89 18.12 27.35
C GLU A 17 -5.92 18.85 28.70
N GLY A 18 -4.90 19.67 28.96
CA GLY A 18 -4.74 20.39 30.23
C GLY A 18 -4.16 19.56 31.39
N LEU A 19 -4.03 18.23 31.27
CA LEU A 19 -3.32 17.43 32.28
C LEU A 19 -1.81 17.68 32.20
N ALA A 20 -1.13 17.66 33.35
CA ALA A 20 0.33 17.79 33.39
C ALA A 20 1.01 16.57 32.75
N LEU A 21 2.09 16.79 31.99
CA LEU A 21 2.72 15.77 31.13
C LEU A 21 3.33 14.59 31.91
N ASP A 22 3.66 14.81 33.18
CA ASP A 22 4.22 13.85 34.13
C ASP A 22 3.15 13.04 34.89
N THR A 23 1.86 13.35 34.68
CA THR A 23 0.75 12.61 35.29
C THR A 23 0.32 11.40 34.44
N ASN A 24 -0.49 10.54 35.06
CA ASN A 24 -1.12 9.41 34.40
C ASN A 24 -2.56 9.76 34.00
N CYS A 25 -3.04 9.16 32.91
CA CYS A 25 -4.44 9.23 32.52
C CYS A 25 -5.32 8.69 33.67
N PRO A 26 -6.33 9.45 34.13
CA PRO A 26 -7.13 9.07 35.29
C PRO A 26 -7.99 7.81 35.06
N GLU A 27 -8.31 7.47 33.81
CA GLU A 27 -9.13 6.30 33.49
C GLU A 27 -8.35 4.99 33.42
N CYS A 28 -7.15 5.02 32.83
CA CYS A 28 -6.41 3.79 32.51
C CYS A 28 -4.98 3.72 33.04
N GLY A 29 -4.53 4.78 33.72
CA GLY A 29 -3.20 4.88 34.31
C GLY A 29 -2.05 5.06 33.30
N LEU A 30 -2.32 5.20 32.00
CA LEU A 30 -1.27 5.40 30.99
C LEU A 30 -0.62 6.79 31.16
N PRO A 31 0.72 6.92 31.23
CA PRO A 31 1.38 8.22 31.35
C PRO A 31 1.00 9.16 30.20
N VAL A 32 0.57 10.39 30.51
CA VAL A 32 0.08 11.38 29.52
C VAL A 32 1.10 11.61 28.41
N ARG A 33 2.38 11.72 28.76
CA ARG A 33 3.49 11.85 27.80
C ARG A 33 3.47 10.82 26.67
N THR A 34 3.01 9.60 26.92
CA THR A 34 3.02 8.54 25.89
C THR A 34 1.92 8.71 24.85
N SER A 35 0.84 9.43 25.19
CA SER A 35 -0.26 9.73 24.27
C SER A 35 -0.02 11.00 23.44
N LEU A 36 1.12 11.67 23.64
CA LEU A 36 1.48 12.84 22.86
C LEU A 36 1.83 12.45 21.41
N PRO A 37 1.37 13.22 20.40
CA PRO A 37 1.74 12.98 19.00
C PRO A 37 3.25 12.93 18.76
N GLN A 38 4.04 13.67 19.56
CA GLN A 38 5.50 13.71 19.52
C GLN A 38 6.16 12.40 19.97
N SER A 39 5.46 11.59 20.76
CA SER A 39 5.96 10.31 21.27
C SER A 39 5.89 9.19 20.23
N ARG A 40 5.18 9.41 19.11
CA ARG A 40 5.13 8.45 18.01
C ARG A 40 6.42 8.55 17.18
N PRO A 41 7.23 7.49 17.07
CA PRO A 41 8.49 7.53 16.32
C PRO A 41 8.30 7.67 14.80
N GLY A 42 7.09 7.40 14.30
CA GLY A 42 6.77 7.34 12.89
C GLY A 42 7.21 6.03 12.25
N SER A 43 6.64 5.73 11.08
CA SER A 43 7.10 4.60 10.27
C SER A 43 8.47 4.88 9.63
N PRO A 44 9.20 3.85 9.16
CA PRO A 44 10.41 4.07 8.35
C PRO A 44 10.17 5.00 7.16
N LEU A 45 8.98 4.96 6.55
CA LEU A 45 8.56 5.85 5.46
C LEU A 45 8.41 7.31 5.90
N GLN A 46 8.06 7.56 7.16
CA GLN A 46 8.01 8.90 7.76
C GLN A 46 9.38 9.42 8.18
N GLN A 47 10.27 8.52 8.57
CA GLN A 47 11.66 8.83 8.91
C GLN A 47 12.51 9.10 7.66
N GLY A 48 12.12 8.54 6.51
CA GLY A 48 12.79 8.73 5.23
C GLY A 48 14.03 7.84 5.06
N GLY A 49 14.90 8.23 4.12
CA GLY A 49 16.10 7.48 3.74
C GLY A 49 15.88 6.46 2.62
N ALA A 50 16.99 5.88 2.14
CA ALA A 50 16.95 4.83 1.14
C ALA A 50 16.19 3.59 1.64
N GLY A 51 15.42 2.95 0.76
CA GLY A 51 14.64 1.76 1.09
C GLY A 51 13.54 1.97 2.13
N ALA A 52 13.14 3.22 2.44
CA ALA A 52 12.11 3.51 3.44
C ALA A 52 10.76 2.85 3.13
N THR A 53 10.38 2.81 1.86
CA THR A 53 9.20 2.05 1.38
C THR A 53 9.33 0.58 1.73
N TRP A 54 10.43 -0.07 1.33
CA TRP A 54 10.67 -1.49 1.59
C TRP A 54 10.68 -1.82 3.08
N ARG A 55 11.38 -1.03 3.90
CA ARG A 55 11.40 -1.19 5.36
C ARG A 55 10.00 -1.05 5.97
N THR A 56 9.18 -0.15 5.45
CA THR A 56 7.79 0.03 5.89
C THR A 56 6.92 -1.14 5.46
N THR A 57 7.03 -1.62 4.22
CA THR A 57 6.35 -2.83 3.76
C THR A 57 6.70 -4.02 4.64
N MET A 58 7.98 -4.24 4.94
CA MET A 58 8.42 -5.33 5.81
C MET A 58 7.91 -5.18 7.25
N ALA A 59 7.87 -3.96 7.78
CA ALA A 59 7.31 -3.69 9.10
C ALA A 59 5.80 -3.99 9.14
N LEU A 60 5.05 -3.56 8.12
CA LEU A 60 3.62 -3.81 7.99
C LEU A 60 3.28 -5.29 7.78
N LEU A 61 4.11 -6.04 7.06
CA LEU A 61 3.95 -7.50 6.93
C LEU A 61 4.18 -8.22 8.27
N LYS A 62 5.21 -7.82 9.02
CA LYS A 62 5.59 -8.51 10.27
C LYS A 62 4.72 -8.10 11.47
N ARG A 63 4.39 -6.82 11.60
CA ARG A 63 3.76 -6.23 12.80
C ARG A 63 2.83 -5.07 12.44
N PRO A 64 1.76 -5.31 11.65
CA PRO A 64 0.92 -4.24 11.09
C PRO A 64 0.30 -3.35 12.17
N GLY A 65 -0.22 -3.94 13.25
CA GLY A 65 -0.85 -3.17 14.34
C GLY A 65 0.12 -2.23 15.05
N ARG A 66 1.35 -2.69 15.33
CA ARG A 66 2.39 -1.85 15.96
C ARG A 66 2.86 -0.75 15.02
N THR A 67 3.14 -1.09 13.77
CA THR A 67 3.56 -0.08 12.78
C THR A 67 2.50 0.98 12.54
N MET A 68 1.22 0.60 12.57
CA MET A 68 0.09 1.52 12.45
C MET A 68 -0.12 2.40 13.70
N ALA A 69 0.15 1.87 14.89
CA ALA A 69 0.12 2.63 16.15
C ALA A 69 1.28 3.65 16.22
N ASP A 70 2.45 3.28 15.70
CA ASP A 70 3.64 4.14 15.65
C ASP A 70 3.52 5.28 14.62
N LEU A 71 2.45 5.36 13.83
CA LEU A 71 2.27 6.37 12.79
C LEU A 71 2.09 7.78 13.36
N ARG A 72 2.98 8.69 12.94
CA ARG A 72 2.79 10.12 13.18
C ARG A 72 1.67 10.66 12.29
N ILE A 73 0.79 11.48 12.84
CA ILE A 73 -0.26 12.11 12.04
C ILE A 73 0.31 13.39 11.40
N GLU A 74 0.78 13.29 10.16
CA GLU A 74 1.35 14.43 9.43
C GLU A 74 0.26 15.31 8.81
N PRO A 75 0.56 16.58 8.45
CA PRO A 75 -0.34 17.42 7.67
C PRO A 75 -0.76 16.74 6.37
N THR A 76 -2.02 16.99 5.96
CA THR A 76 -2.65 16.37 4.79
C THR A 76 -1.81 16.47 3.51
N GLU A 77 -1.14 17.59 3.29
CA GLU A 77 -0.30 17.83 2.11
C GLU A 77 0.91 16.89 2.05
N ARG A 78 1.62 16.72 3.19
CA ARG A 78 2.79 15.84 3.28
C ARG A 78 2.38 14.39 3.11
N ALA A 79 1.31 13.97 3.77
CA ALA A 79 0.77 12.62 3.66
C ALA A 79 0.28 12.32 2.22
N SER A 80 -0.43 13.26 1.59
CA SER A 80 -0.90 13.11 0.20
C SER A 80 0.25 13.06 -0.79
N LYS A 81 1.29 13.89 -0.61
CA LYS A 81 2.50 13.86 -1.46
C LYS A 81 3.23 12.51 -1.34
N ARG A 82 3.33 11.96 -0.12
CA ARG A 82 3.91 10.64 0.12
C ARG A 82 3.07 9.54 -0.53
N MET A 83 1.74 9.59 -0.38
CA MET A 83 0.81 8.65 -1.00
C MET A 83 0.98 8.62 -2.53
N ARG A 84 0.99 9.79 -3.19
CA ARG A 84 1.23 9.88 -4.64
C ARG A 84 2.57 9.30 -5.07
N ARG A 85 3.65 9.51 -4.29
CA ARG A 85 4.96 8.90 -4.55
C ARG A 85 4.91 7.37 -4.47
N GLN A 86 4.11 6.81 -3.55
CA GLN A 86 3.94 5.37 -3.42
C GLN A 86 3.21 4.75 -4.60
N PHE A 87 2.39 5.50 -5.36
CA PHE A 87 1.69 4.97 -6.52
C PHE A 87 2.59 4.77 -7.75
N LEU A 88 3.70 5.50 -7.83
CA LEU A 88 4.64 5.35 -8.94
C LEU A 88 5.35 3.99 -8.93
N LEU A 89 5.73 3.50 -7.75
CA LEU A 89 6.45 2.24 -7.61
C LEU A 89 5.70 1.02 -8.19
N PRO A 90 4.42 0.74 -7.83
CA PRO A 90 3.69 -0.36 -8.44
C PRO A 90 3.45 -0.17 -9.94
N GLY A 91 3.26 1.07 -10.41
CA GLY A 91 3.14 1.36 -11.85
C GLY A 91 4.40 0.99 -12.63
N VAL A 92 5.58 1.36 -12.11
CA VAL A 92 6.88 1.01 -12.69
C VAL A 92 7.10 -0.50 -12.65
N LEU A 93 6.82 -1.16 -11.51
CA LEU A 93 6.99 -2.61 -11.37
C LEU A 93 6.07 -3.39 -12.33
N ALA A 94 4.78 -3.04 -12.40
CA ALA A 94 3.85 -3.68 -13.32
C ALA A 94 4.28 -3.48 -14.79
N SER A 95 4.72 -2.27 -15.13
CA SER A 95 5.23 -1.97 -16.48
C SER A 95 6.49 -2.74 -16.83
N LEU A 96 7.41 -2.92 -15.87
CA LEU A 96 8.59 -3.76 -16.04
C LEU A 96 8.18 -5.22 -16.31
N GLY A 97 7.16 -5.73 -15.61
CA GLY A 97 6.57 -7.03 -15.89
C GLY A 97 6.09 -7.20 -17.33
N VAL A 98 5.37 -6.19 -17.84
CA VAL A 98 4.88 -6.17 -19.22
C VAL A 98 6.04 -6.15 -20.22
N VAL A 99 7.06 -5.32 -19.99
CA VAL A 99 8.26 -5.25 -20.84
C VAL A 99 8.99 -6.60 -20.88
N LEU A 100 9.19 -7.24 -19.73
CA LEU A 100 9.82 -8.57 -19.64
C LEU A 100 8.99 -9.63 -20.36
N PHE A 101 7.67 -9.60 -20.19
CA PHE A 101 6.74 -10.50 -20.86
C PHE A 101 6.80 -10.36 -22.39
N VAL A 102 6.74 -9.14 -22.92
CA VAL A 102 6.86 -8.87 -24.37
C VAL A 102 8.23 -9.32 -24.88
N GLY A 103 9.31 -9.03 -24.13
CA GLY A 103 10.67 -9.42 -24.51
C GLY A 103 10.91 -10.93 -24.57
N ILE A 104 10.26 -11.72 -23.69
CA ILE A 104 10.32 -13.19 -23.74
C ILE A 104 9.62 -13.73 -24.99
N ARG A 105 8.50 -13.11 -25.38
CA ARG A 105 7.66 -13.55 -26.49
C ARG A 105 8.25 -13.21 -27.85
N ASP A 106 8.89 -12.05 -27.99
CA ASP A 106 9.40 -11.56 -29.26
C ASP A 106 10.92 -11.78 -29.40
N ARG A 107 11.29 -12.94 -29.96
CA ARG A 107 12.70 -13.30 -30.23
C ARG A 107 13.28 -12.70 -31.52
N SER A 108 12.55 -11.87 -32.26
CA SER A 108 13.04 -11.38 -33.56
C SER A 108 14.12 -10.29 -33.39
N PRO A 109 15.30 -10.43 -34.02
CA PRO A 109 16.42 -9.49 -33.85
C PRO A 109 16.32 -8.21 -34.71
N SER A 110 15.32 -8.05 -35.58
CA SER A 110 15.47 -7.18 -36.75
C SER A 110 15.08 -5.70 -36.65
N VAL A 111 14.61 -5.16 -35.51
CA VAL A 111 14.39 -3.69 -35.40
C VAL A 111 14.59 -3.17 -33.97
N MET A 112 15.82 -2.81 -33.60
CA MET A 112 16.12 -2.40 -32.22
C MET A 112 15.52 -1.03 -31.85
N VAL A 113 15.53 -0.04 -32.76
CA VAL A 113 15.12 1.34 -32.45
C VAL A 113 13.60 1.50 -32.33
N SER A 114 12.81 0.93 -33.25
CA SER A 114 11.35 1.00 -33.17
C SER A 114 10.82 0.28 -31.91
N ARG A 115 11.47 -0.82 -31.52
CA ARG A 115 11.14 -1.56 -30.29
C ARG A 115 11.39 -0.75 -29.03
N LEU A 116 12.47 0.03 -28.96
CA LEU A 116 12.72 0.87 -27.78
C LEU A 116 11.63 1.93 -27.61
N ALA A 117 11.19 2.56 -28.70
CA ALA A 117 10.11 3.54 -28.65
C ALA A 117 8.77 2.90 -28.25
N GLU A 118 8.45 1.73 -28.80
CA GLU A 118 7.25 0.97 -28.45
C GLU A 118 7.26 0.52 -26.98
N LEU A 119 8.36 -0.07 -26.50
CA LEU A 119 8.51 -0.50 -25.11
C LEU A 119 8.43 0.69 -24.14
N ALA A 120 9.01 1.84 -24.50
CA ALA A 120 8.90 3.06 -23.70
C ALA A 120 7.45 3.57 -23.66
N GLY A 121 6.74 3.53 -24.80
CA GLY A 121 5.32 3.89 -24.88
C GLY A 121 4.44 2.97 -24.03
N VAL A 122 4.65 1.66 -24.10
CA VAL A 122 3.96 0.66 -23.27
C VAL A 122 4.25 0.89 -21.79
N LEU A 123 5.52 1.10 -21.43
CA LEU A 123 5.93 1.35 -20.04
C LEU A 123 5.24 2.60 -19.49
N PHE A 124 5.24 3.69 -20.25
CA PHE A 124 4.59 4.94 -19.86
C PHE A 124 3.07 4.76 -19.74
N GLY A 125 2.43 4.18 -20.76
CA GLY A 125 0.99 3.98 -20.79
C GLY A 125 0.48 3.11 -19.64
N VAL A 126 1.13 1.96 -19.39
CA VAL A 126 0.78 1.06 -18.27
C VAL A 126 1.02 1.74 -16.93
N THR A 127 2.15 2.44 -16.76
CA THR A 127 2.44 3.18 -15.51
C THR A 127 1.35 4.20 -15.22
N VAL A 128 0.98 5.03 -16.20
CA VAL A 128 -0.05 6.07 -16.04
C VAL A 128 -1.40 5.43 -15.72
N ALA A 129 -1.81 4.39 -16.44
CA ALA A 129 -3.07 3.69 -16.20
C ALA A 129 -3.14 3.12 -14.76
N VAL A 130 -2.09 2.43 -14.31
CA VAL A 130 -2.00 1.86 -12.96
C VAL A 130 -2.05 2.96 -11.89
N VAL A 131 -1.32 4.06 -12.07
CA VAL A 131 -1.34 5.20 -11.14
C VAL A 131 -2.74 5.80 -11.03
N ILE A 132 -3.45 5.97 -12.14
CA ILE A 132 -4.82 6.51 -12.16
C ILE A 132 -5.76 5.57 -11.39
N VAL A 133 -5.76 4.28 -11.72
CA VAL A 133 -6.63 3.29 -11.08
C VAL A 133 -6.39 3.22 -9.58
N ILE A 134 -5.13 3.09 -9.15
CA ILE A 134 -4.78 3.04 -7.72
C ILE A 134 -5.15 4.35 -7.00
N SER A 135 -4.98 5.49 -7.67
CA SER A 135 -5.36 6.80 -7.09
C SER A 135 -6.85 6.88 -6.83
N ILE A 136 -7.68 6.41 -7.78
CA ILE A 136 -9.14 6.37 -7.64
C ILE A 136 -9.53 5.42 -6.49
N LEU A 137 -9.03 4.18 -6.50
CA LEU A 137 -9.32 3.19 -5.46
C LEU A 137 -8.92 3.69 -4.06
N THR A 138 -7.73 4.28 -3.94
CA THR A 138 -7.26 4.83 -2.66
C THR A 138 -8.10 6.03 -2.22
N HIS A 139 -8.61 6.84 -3.15
CA HIS A 139 -9.50 7.95 -2.81
C HIS A 139 -10.84 7.46 -2.27
N VAL A 140 -11.43 6.43 -2.92
CA VAL A 140 -12.64 5.77 -2.42
C VAL A 140 -12.40 5.25 -1.00
N GLU A 141 -11.25 4.65 -0.74
CA GLU A 141 -10.94 4.14 0.60
C GLU A 141 -10.79 5.24 1.65
N VAL A 142 -10.15 6.38 1.32
CA VAL A 142 -10.08 7.53 2.24
C VAL A 142 -11.49 8.00 2.63
N VAL A 143 -12.45 7.95 1.71
CA VAL A 143 -13.86 8.29 2.00
C VAL A 143 -14.51 7.19 2.84
N GLY A 144 -14.32 5.92 2.47
CA GLY A 144 -14.88 4.76 3.16
C GLY A 144 -14.44 4.66 4.62
N VAL A 145 -13.14 4.81 4.88
CA VAL A 145 -12.54 4.83 6.22
C VAL A 145 -13.15 5.90 7.13
N ARG A 146 -13.38 7.11 6.60
CA ARG A 146 -14.00 8.20 7.35
C ARG A 146 -15.46 7.91 7.66
N PHE A 147 -16.21 7.46 6.65
CA PHE A 147 -17.61 7.09 6.81
C PHE A 147 -17.78 5.99 7.85
N TRP A 148 -17.00 4.92 7.73
CA TRP A 148 -17.03 3.79 8.65
C TRP A 148 -16.59 4.18 10.06
N GLY A 149 -15.53 4.99 10.18
CA GLY A 149 -15.06 5.53 11.46
C GLY A 149 -16.14 6.31 12.18
N ASN A 150 -16.79 7.25 11.49
CA ASN A 150 -17.89 8.04 12.04
C ASN A 150 -19.07 7.19 12.49
N ARG A 151 -19.45 6.16 11.73
CA ARG A 151 -20.56 5.26 12.07
C ARG A 151 -20.30 4.42 13.32
N HIS A 152 -19.03 4.14 13.64
CA HIS A 152 -18.63 3.36 14.82
C HIS A 152 -18.11 4.23 15.97
N GLY A 153 -18.38 5.55 15.94
CA GLY A 153 -17.98 6.47 17.00
C GLY A 153 -16.47 6.71 17.11
N ARG A 154 -15.69 6.35 16.08
CA ARG A 154 -14.23 6.58 16.05
C ARG A 154 -13.93 7.95 15.46
N ARG A 155 -12.93 8.65 16.02
CA ARG A 155 -12.56 10.01 15.57
C ARG A 155 -11.58 9.97 14.39
N ILE A 156 -12.00 9.38 13.27
CA ILE A 156 -11.16 9.27 12.06
C ILE A 156 -11.31 10.53 11.20
N THR A 157 -10.48 11.54 11.48
CA THR A 157 -10.44 12.76 10.67
C THR A 157 -9.91 12.49 9.26
N LYS A 158 -10.13 13.43 8.33
CA LYS A 158 -9.58 13.35 6.97
C LYS A 158 -8.06 13.20 6.99
N ARG A 159 -7.39 13.89 7.93
CA ARG A 159 -5.94 13.84 8.12
C ARG A 159 -5.48 12.45 8.54
N ILE A 160 -6.18 11.81 9.49
CA ILE A 160 -5.86 10.44 9.94
C ILE A 160 -6.08 9.44 8.79
N ALA A 161 -7.23 9.51 8.11
CA ALA A 161 -7.55 8.61 6.99
C ALA A 161 -6.50 8.65 5.87
N ILE A 162 -6.04 9.85 5.48
CA ILE A 162 -5.00 10.01 4.45
C ILE A 162 -3.66 9.47 4.93
N ASN A 163 -3.29 9.66 6.20
CA ASN A 163 -2.05 9.09 6.74
C ASN A 163 -2.10 7.55 6.78
N ILE A 164 -3.25 6.96 7.17
CA ILE A 164 -3.46 5.51 7.14
C ILE A 164 -3.31 4.99 5.70
N CYS A 165 -4.06 5.55 4.76
CA CYS A 165 -4.06 5.12 3.36
C CYS A 165 -2.69 5.32 2.69
N ALA A 166 -1.95 6.37 3.04
CA ALA A 166 -0.60 6.61 2.52
C ALA A 166 0.39 5.50 2.90
N HIS A 167 0.21 4.84 4.05
CA HIS A 167 1.03 3.71 4.48
C HIS A 167 0.47 2.38 3.98
N ALA A 168 -0.85 2.21 3.99
CA ALA A 168 -1.52 1.05 3.41
C ALA A 168 -1.20 0.91 1.90
N ALA A 169 -0.96 2.02 1.20
CA ALA A 169 -0.53 2.04 -0.21
C ALA A 169 0.74 1.24 -0.50
N CYS A 170 1.55 0.89 0.52
CA CYS A 170 2.64 -0.08 0.36
C CYS A 170 2.15 -1.46 -0.15
N GLY A 171 0.87 -1.80 0.05
CA GLY A 171 0.26 -3.05 -0.41
C GLY A 171 0.23 -3.11 -1.93
N TRP A 172 -0.02 -1.97 -2.58
CA TRP A 172 0.06 -1.85 -4.03
C TRP A 172 1.45 -2.18 -4.56
N SER A 173 2.53 -1.74 -3.89
CA SER A 173 3.90 -2.09 -4.27
C SER A 173 4.17 -3.59 -4.23
N VAL A 174 3.58 -4.31 -3.26
CA VAL A 174 3.64 -5.78 -3.23
C VAL A 174 2.89 -6.37 -4.42
N GLY A 175 1.68 -5.87 -4.71
CA GLY A 175 0.90 -6.31 -5.88
C GLY A 175 1.62 -6.06 -7.20
N GLY A 176 2.23 -4.87 -7.37
CA GLY A 176 3.02 -4.52 -8.54
C GLY A 176 4.23 -5.44 -8.73
N LEU A 177 4.93 -5.80 -7.65
CA LEU A 177 6.02 -6.78 -7.70
C LEU A 177 5.52 -8.18 -8.10
N LEU A 178 4.41 -8.63 -7.53
CA LEU A 178 3.82 -9.94 -7.86
C LEU A 178 3.31 -10.00 -9.30
N ILE A 179 2.76 -8.90 -9.84
CA ILE A 179 2.42 -8.78 -11.26
C ILE A 179 3.69 -8.84 -12.11
N ALA A 180 4.74 -8.11 -11.70
CA ALA A 180 6.00 -8.05 -12.42
C ALA A 180 6.66 -9.42 -12.60
N VAL A 181 6.58 -10.26 -11.56
CA VAL A 181 7.08 -11.64 -11.57
C VAL A 181 6.07 -12.60 -12.21
N GLY A 182 4.78 -12.43 -11.93
CA GLY A 182 3.72 -13.33 -12.35
C GLY A 182 3.51 -13.37 -13.86
N LEU A 183 3.71 -12.25 -14.57
CA LEU A 183 3.62 -12.20 -16.04
C LEU A 183 4.66 -13.10 -16.72
N PRO A 184 5.99 -12.90 -16.56
CA PRO A 184 6.99 -13.75 -17.19
C PRO A 184 6.96 -15.20 -16.68
N LEU A 185 6.67 -15.41 -15.39
CA LEU A 185 6.52 -16.76 -14.83
C LEU A 185 5.32 -17.49 -15.44
N GLY A 186 4.20 -16.80 -15.65
CA GLY A 186 3.01 -17.36 -16.27
C GLY A 186 3.23 -17.76 -17.72
N GLU A 187 3.96 -16.94 -18.49
CA GLU A 187 4.38 -17.27 -19.87
C GLU A 187 5.28 -18.51 -19.88
N LEU A 188 6.24 -18.60 -18.96
CA LEU A 188 7.12 -19.77 -18.85
C LEU A 188 6.34 -21.04 -18.51
N ILE A 189 5.39 -20.97 -17.58
CA ILE A 189 4.54 -22.12 -17.21
C ILE A 189 3.66 -22.55 -18.40
N GLU A 190 3.06 -21.60 -19.12
CA GLU A 190 2.26 -21.89 -20.31
C GLU A 190 3.12 -22.57 -21.38
N HIS A 191 4.32 -22.06 -21.64
CA HIS A 191 5.25 -22.64 -22.61
C HIS A 191 5.62 -24.09 -22.26
N VAL A 192 6.00 -24.34 -21.00
CA VAL A 192 6.29 -25.70 -20.51
C VAL A 192 5.06 -26.61 -20.64
N ALA A 193 3.86 -26.10 -20.36
CA ALA A 193 2.62 -26.88 -20.47
C ALA A 193 2.20 -27.19 -21.92
N LEU A 194 2.64 -26.39 -22.89
CA LEU A 194 2.44 -26.67 -24.32
C LEU A 194 3.40 -27.76 -24.81
N GLU A 195 4.64 -27.76 -24.32
CA GLU A 195 5.68 -28.74 -24.71
C GLU A 195 5.57 -30.07 -23.96
N SER A 196 5.10 -30.04 -22.71
CA SER A 196 5.02 -31.22 -21.84
C SER A 196 3.60 -31.76 -21.76
N ASN A 197 3.44 -33.09 -21.78
CA ASN A 197 2.14 -33.73 -21.54
C ASN A 197 1.79 -33.73 -20.03
N VAL A 198 1.41 -32.57 -19.49
CA VAL A 198 1.06 -32.40 -18.07
C VAL A 198 -0.33 -32.93 -17.68
N GLY A 199 -0.99 -33.69 -18.58
CA GLY A 199 -2.27 -34.34 -18.31
C GLY A 199 -3.36 -33.36 -17.84
N ILE A 200 -3.98 -33.66 -16.69
CA ILE A 200 -5.11 -32.88 -16.15
C ILE A 200 -4.72 -31.44 -15.73
N LEU A 201 -3.43 -31.17 -15.49
CA LEU A 201 -2.94 -29.85 -15.10
C LEU A 201 -2.77 -28.91 -16.30
N ARG A 202 -2.95 -29.39 -17.54
CA ARG A 202 -2.76 -28.59 -18.75
C ARG A 202 -3.67 -27.36 -18.77
N GLY A 203 -4.96 -27.52 -18.44
CA GLY A 203 -5.91 -26.41 -18.42
C GLY A 203 -5.47 -25.26 -17.51
N PRO A 204 -5.28 -25.50 -16.20
CA PRO A 204 -4.79 -24.48 -15.27
C PRO A 204 -3.46 -23.84 -15.69
N PHE A 205 -2.51 -24.61 -16.22
CA PHE A 205 -1.21 -24.07 -16.62
C PHE A 205 -1.29 -23.17 -17.86
N LEU A 206 -2.18 -23.48 -18.81
CA LEU A 206 -2.46 -22.57 -19.94
C LEU A 206 -3.09 -21.24 -19.50
N LEU A 207 -3.73 -21.21 -18.33
CA LEU A 207 -4.28 -19.99 -17.74
C LEU A 207 -3.30 -19.26 -16.80
N ALA A 208 -2.11 -19.81 -16.54
CA ALA A 208 -1.16 -19.27 -15.58
C ALA A 208 -0.78 -17.81 -15.89
N ARG A 209 -0.62 -17.45 -17.18
CA ARG A 209 -0.35 -16.08 -17.62
C ARG A 209 -1.41 -15.04 -17.21
N TYR A 210 -2.64 -15.48 -16.95
CA TYR A 210 -3.72 -14.59 -16.48
C TYR A 210 -3.91 -14.69 -14.97
N ILE A 211 -3.84 -15.91 -14.43
CA ILE A 211 -4.09 -16.18 -13.01
C ILE A 211 -3.01 -15.54 -12.13
N LEU A 212 -1.73 -15.66 -12.49
CA LEU A 212 -0.63 -15.15 -11.67
C LEU A 212 -0.64 -13.63 -11.50
N PRO A 213 -0.72 -12.80 -12.56
CA PRO A 213 -0.83 -11.35 -12.39
C PRO A 213 -2.13 -10.95 -11.68
N ALA A 214 -3.25 -11.63 -11.94
CA ALA A 214 -4.50 -11.37 -11.22
C ALA A 214 -4.34 -11.65 -9.71
N ALA A 215 -3.74 -12.77 -9.34
CA ALA A 215 -3.44 -13.10 -7.95
C ALA A 215 -2.51 -12.06 -7.31
N GLY A 216 -1.52 -11.55 -8.05
CA GLY A 216 -0.67 -10.45 -7.62
C GLY A 216 -1.47 -9.18 -7.31
N PHE A 217 -2.37 -8.77 -8.21
CA PHE A 217 -3.27 -7.64 -8.01
C PHE A 217 -4.15 -7.81 -6.76
N PHE A 218 -4.85 -8.95 -6.65
CA PHE A 218 -5.72 -9.24 -5.50
C PHE A 218 -4.94 -9.30 -4.18
N THR A 219 -3.73 -9.85 -4.18
CA THR A 219 -2.86 -9.85 -3.00
C THR A 219 -2.52 -8.42 -2.56
N GLY A 220 -2.17 -7.54 -3.51
CA GLY A 220 -1.89 -6.14 -3.22
C GLY A 220 -3.11 -5.42 -2.63
N MET A 221 -4.30 -5.66 -3.20
CA MET A 221 -5.57 -5.12 -2.72
C MET A 221 -5.90 -5.61 -1.30
N LEU A 222 -5.79 -6.92 -1.04
CA LEU A 222 -6.06 -7.50 0.28
C LEU A 222 -5.09 -6.96 1.36
N LEU A 223 -3.81 -6.78 1.01
CA LEU A 223 -2.83 -6.17 1.93
C LEU A 223 -3.17 -4.71 2.21
N PHE A 224 -3.56 -3.94 1.20
CA PHE A 224 -4.01 -2.56 1.35
C PHE A 224 -5.19 -2.47 2.32
N GLU A 225 -6.25 -3.25 2.08
CA GLU A 225 -7.45 -3.29 2.93
C GLU A 225 -7.12 -3.69 4.37
N PHE A 226 -6.35 -4.78 4.54
CA PHE A 226 -5.97 -5.29 5.85
C PHE A 226 -5.17 -4.26 6.65
N TRP A 227 -4.24 -3.56 6.02
CA TRP A 227 -3.44 -2.52 6.67
C TRP A 227 -4.25 -1.26 6.98
N THR A 228 -5.16 -0.86 6.10
CA THR A 228 -6.09 0.23 6.36
C THR A 228 -6.96 -0.08 7.59
N TRP A 229 -7.54 -1.27 7.66
CA TRP A 229 -8.31 -1.73 8.81
C TRP A 229 -7.49 -1.71 10.11
N LYS A 230 -6.23 -2.18 10.08
CA LYS A 230 -5.32 -2.08 11.23
C LYS A 230 -5.02 -0.62 11.62
N GLY A 231 -4.86 0.26 10.64
CA GLY A 231 -4.72 1.71 10.86
C GLY A 231 -5.90 2.31 11.61
N VAL A 232 -7.12 1.96 11.20
CA VAL A 232 -8.37 2.43 11.83
C VAL A 232 -8.56 1.82 13.22
N GLN A 233 -8.05 0.62 13.47
CA GLN A 233 -8.06 0.02 14.81
C GLN A 233 -7.04 0.64 15.76
N ALA A 234 -5.91 1.10 15.25
CA ALA A 234 -4.84 1.70 16.05
C ALA A 234 -5.10 3.16 16.43
N ASN A 235 -5.97 3.87 15.69
CA ASN A 235 -6.29 5.29 15.92
C ASN A 235 -7.75 5.46 16.37
N ARG A 236 -8.11 4.87 17.52
CA ARG A 236 -9.47 4.95 18.08
C ARG A 236 -9.75 6.31 18.73
#